data_AF-A0A0R0LRV2-F1
#
_entry.id   AF-A0A0R0LRV2-F1
#
_cell.length_a   1.000
_cell.length_b   1.000
_cell.length_c   1.000
_cell.angle_alpha   90.00
_cell.angle_beta   90.00
_cell.angle_gamma   90.00
#
_symmetry.space_group_name_H-M   'P 1'
#
loop_
_entity.id
_entity.type
_entity.pdbx_description
1 polymer ?
#
loop_
_entity_poly.entity_id
_entity_poly.type
_entity_poly.pdbx_seq_one_letter_code
_entity_poly.pdbx_strand_id
1 'polypeptide(L)'
;REKTQEASEVHCRNMDRNNNYYNNKFTVSRPRVYHKMNSSRWGTREYRNNSENTEKQLTGMLQKMNIEKYSFPTKIGDQEGPTIQIEKLENFDLQDVNKWIEKFQSIQKLANLGEEGAREYLTFLTDEKFHPFLEEGNTVQEKLKRLKESVYNQSLLQRTMRKLDNLHVGKFESIKGYNEEIQKTVKTINLCLKKSENLTKREVEEKFIKGLSGWMREEMNRLAHLEFDKRINAIELMEASRNKNREE
;
A
#
# COMPACT_ATOMS: atom_id res chain seq x y z
N ARG A 1 -7.86 -69.90 28.02
CA ARG A 1 -6.95 -71.04 27.84
C ARG A 1 -5.81 -70.53 26.99
N GLU A 2 -4.89 -69.81 27.63
CA GLU A 2 -3.63 -70.34 28.22
C GLU A 2 -2.51 -70.22 27.16
N LYS A 3 -1.60 -69.24 27.33
CA LYS A 3 -0.32 -69.33 28.09
C LYS A 3 0.72 -70.16 27.29
N THR A 4 2.02 -69.88 27.18
CA THR A 4 3.04 -68.86 27.56
C THR A 4 4.39 -69.43 27.07
N GLN A 5 5.41 -68.59 26.84
CA GLN A 5 6.88 -68.80 27.00
C GLN A 5 7.60 -67.84 26.02
N GLU A 6 8.32 -66.77 26.36
CA GLU A 6 9.25 -66.41 27.45
C GLU A 6 10.51 -67.30 27.57
N ALA A 7 11.68 -66.70 27.25
CA ALA A 7 12.99 -66.75 27.96
C ALA A 7 14.14 -66.42 26.94
N SER A 8 14.85 -65.29 27.07
CA SER A 8 16.16 -65.09 27.75
C SER A 8 17.36 -65.29 26.78
N GLU A 9 18.54 -64.67 26.85
CA GLU A 9 19.23 -63.68 27.70
C GLU A 9 20.59 -63.31 27.02
N VAL A 10 21.03 -62.05 27.17
CA VAL A 10 22.38 -61.60 27.58
C VAL A 10 23.66 -62.09 26.86
N HIS A 11 24.42 -61.17 26.24
CA HIS A 11 25.83 -60.99 26.62
C HIS A 11 26.42 -59.60 26.28
N CYS A 12 26.95 -58.94 27.31
CA CYS A 12 27.81 -57.77 27.29
C CYS A 12 29.29 -58.15 27.07
N ARG A 13 30.13 -57.20 26.61
CA ARG A 13 31.50 -56.84 27.08
C ARG A 13 32.08 -55.76 26.13
N ASN A 14 32.36 -54.53 26.58
CA ASN A 14 33.55 -54.05 27.32
C ASN A 14 34.86 -54.28 26.53
N MET A 15 35.87 -53.39 26.46
CA MET A 15 36.20 -52.13 27.14
C MET A 15 37.47 -51.53 26.47
N ASP A 16 37.61 -50.20 26.60
CA ASP A 16 38.81 -49.40 26.90
C ASP A 16 40.16 -49.59 26.19
N ARG A 17 40.73 -48.44 25.76
CA ARG A 17 42.08 -47.99 26.15
C ARG A 17 42.28 -46.45 26.01
N ASN A 18 42.19 -45.78 27.17
CA ASN A 18 43.05 -44.71 27.73
C ASN A 18 44.53 -44.68 27.21
N ASN A 19 45.37 -43.64 27.28
CA ASN A 19 45.41 -42.36 28.02
C ASN A 19 46.60 -41.48 27.54
N ASN A 20 46.48 -40.15 27.77
CA ASN A 20 47.48 -39.13 28.22
C ASN A 20 48.93 -39.04 27.69
N TYR A 21 49.41 -37.80 27.48
CA TYR A 21 50.57 -37.23 28.21
C TYR A 21 50.69 -35.68 28.05
N TYR A 22 51.21 -35.03 29.10
CA TYR A 22 51.27 -33.59 29.43
C TYR A 22 52.43 -32.77 28.77
N ASN A 23 52.24 -31.43 28.80
CA ASN A 23 53.20 -30.34 29.12
C ASN A 23 53.99 -29.50 28.06
N ASN A 24 53.71 -28.18 28.13
CA ASN A 24 54.57 -26.97 28.14
C ASN A 24 55.55 -26.65 26.98
N LYS A 25 55.42 -25.44 26.40
CA LYS A 25 56.38 -24.31 26.51
C LYS A 25 55.97 -23.07 25.66
N PHE A 26 56.18 -21.89 26.22
CA PHE A 26 56.08 -20.55 25.62
C PHE A 26 56.94 -20.39 24.34
N THR A 27 56.47 -19.62 23.35
CA THR A 27 57.27 -18.56 22.68
C THR A 27 56.37 -17.54 21.97
N VAL A 28 56.88 -16.30 21.98
CA VAL A 28 56.30 -15.03 21.57
C VAL A 28 56.35 -14.88 20.04
N SER A 29 55.28 -14.33 19.42
CA SER A 29 55.33 -13.19 18.46
C SER A 29 54.11 -13.15 17.54
N ARG A 30 53.33 -12.07 17.65
CA ARG A 30 52.28 -11.69 16.69
C ARG A 30 52.92 -11.18 15.39
N PRO A 31 52.25 -11.38 14.24
CA PRO A 31 52.15 -10.33 13.23
C PRO A 31 50.76 -9.69 13.32
N ARG A 32 50.70 -8.41 13.71
CA ARG A 32 49.50 -7.59 13.55
C ARG A 32 49.32 -7.34 12.04
N VAL A 33 48.35 -8.00 11.42
CA VAL A 33 47.86 -7.60 10.10
C VAL A 33 47.07 -6.31 10.28
N TYR A 34 47.71 -5.18 9.95
CA TYR A 34 47.02 -3.91 9.76
C TYR A 34 46.14 -4.03 8.51
N HIS A 35 44.84 -4.22 8.69
CA HIS A 35 43.88 -3.90 7.63
C HIS A 35 43.74 -2.39 7.52
N LYS A 36 44.35 -1.82 6.48
CA LYS A 36 44.02 -0.49 5.97
C LYS A 36 42.56 -0.50 5.48
N MET A 37 41.76 0.35 6.12
CA MET A 37 40.66 1.17 5.59
C MET A 37 39.60 0.53 4.68
N ASN A 38 38.34 0.62 5.13
CA ASN A 38 37.23 1.02 4.26
C ASN A 38 36.09 1.69 5.06
N SER A 39 36.38 2.85 5.67
CA SER A 39 35.38 3.70 6.32
C SER A 39 34.91 4.81 5.37
N SER A 40 34.12 4.46 4.34
CA SER A 40 33.37 5.44 3.53
C SER A 40 32.53 4.76 2.44
N ARG A 41 31.63 3.85 2.82
CA ARG A 41 30.67 3.29 1.84
C ARG A 41 29.27 2.97 2.36
N TRP A 42 28.84 3.68 3.41
CA TRP A 42 27.49 3.52 3.99
C TRP A 42 26.64 4.80 3.96
N GLY A 43 27.02 5.82 3.17
CA GLY A 43 26.31 7.12 3.17
C GLY A 43 25.51 7.48 1.92
N THR A 44 25.69 6.79 0.79
CA THR A 44 25.22 7.31 -0.51
C THR A 44 24.01 6.59 -1.11
N ARG A 45 23.55 5.48 -0.53
CA ARG A 45 22.39 4.73 -1.08
C ARG A 45 21.05 5.20 -0.51
N GLU A 46 21.01 5.64 0.74
CA GLU A 46 19.78 6.14 1.37
C GLU A 46 19.42 7.55 0.90
N TYR A 47 20.41 8.42 0.70
CA TYR A 47 20.17 9.79 0.21
C TYR A 47 19.63 9.84 -1.22
N ARG A 48 20.09 8.94 -2.11
CA ARG A 48 19.68 8.94 -3.51
C ARG A 48 18.22 8.49 -3.70
N ASN A 49 17.77 7.48 -2.93
CA ASN A 49 16.39 7.03 -2.94
C ASN A 49 15.43 8.07 -2.33
N ASN A 50 15.84 8.80 -1.29
CA ASN A 50 15.02 9.85 -0.71
C ASN A 50 14.93 11.11 -1.60
N SER A 51 16.04 11.48 -2.26
CA SER A 51 16.06 12.59 -3.21
C SER A 51 15.16 12.34 -4.42
N GLU A 52 15.20 11.15 -5.02
CA GLU A 52 14.34 10.84 -6.18
C GLU A 52 12.85 10.77 -5.80
N ASN A 53 12.54 10.37 -4.56
CA ASN A 53 11.16 10.27 -4.10
C ASN A 53 10.58 11.66 -3.75
N THR A 54 11.39 12.53 -3.14
CA THR A 54 11.02 13.93 -2.85
C THR A 54 10.88 14.75 -4.13
N GLU A 55 11.78 14.57 -5.10
CA GLU A 55 11.69 15.22 -6.41
C GLU A 55 10.42 14.79 -7.14
N LYS A 56 10.12 13.49 -7.22
CA LYS A 56 8.86 12.98 -7.80
C LYS A 56 7.62 13.50 -7.09
N GLN A 57 7.65 13.64 -5.76
CA GLN A 57 6.53 14.22 -5.01
C GLN A 57 6.34 15.71 -5.33
N LEU A 58 7.42 16.48 -5.39
CA LEU A 58 7.38 17.90 -5.75
C LEU A 58 6.93 18.10 -7.21
N THR A 59 7.43 17.30 -8.15
CA THR A 59 6.97 17.35 -9.54
C THR A 59 5.49 16.99 -9.65
N GLY A 60 5.04 15.97 -8.92
CA GLY A 60 3.63 15.60 -8.86
C GLY A 60 2.75 16.68 -8.24
N MET A 61 3.24 17.43 -7.24
CA MET A 61 2.55 18.58 -6.66
C MET A 61 2.47 19.76 -7.64
N LEU A 62 3.58 20.11 -8.29
CA LEU A 62 3.62 21.18 -9.30
C LEU A 62 2.69 20.87 -10.48
N GLN A 63 2.69 19.62 -10.96
CA GLN A 63 1.77 19.18 -12.00
C GLN A 63 0.31 19.32 -11.55
N LYS A 64 -0.02 18.97 -10.31
CA LYS A 64 -1.38 19.16 -9.76
C LYS A 64 -1.81 20.63 -9.66
N MET A 65 -0.87 21.55 -9.39
CA MET A 65 -1.19 22.98 -9.30
C MET A 65 -1.44 23.62 -10.67
N ASN A 66 -0.85 23.06 -11.73
CA ASN A 66 -0.98 23.57 -13.10
C ASN A 66 -2.20 23.01 -13.87
N ILE A 67 -3.00 22.13 -13.26
CA ILE A 67 -4.18 21.59 -13.93
C ILE A 67 -5.23 22.68 -14.08
N GLU A 68 -5.72 22.85 -15.31
CA GLU A 68 -6.75 23.82 -15.64
C GLU A 68 -8.06 23.53 -14.88
N LYS A 69 -8.71 24.59 -14.38
CA LYS A 69 -9.96 24.50 -13.63
C LYS A 69 -11.06 25.25 -14.34
N TYR A 70 -12.22 24.61 -14.42
CA TYR A 70 -13.40 25.11 -15.10
C TYR A 70 -14.55 25.25 -14.10
N SER A 71 -15.28 26.36 -14.19
CA SER A 71 -16.36 26.72 -13.27
C SER A 71 -17.71 26.58 -13.96
N PHE A 72 -18.62 25.84 -13.34
CA PHE A 72 -19.98 25.60 -13.84
C PHE A 72 -21.00 26.18 -12.85
N PRO A 73 -21.81 27.17 -13.26
CA PRO A 73 -22.91 27.65 -12.43
C PRO A 73 -23.99 26.56 -12.34
N THR A 74 -24.46 26.28 -11.13
CA THR A 74 -25.57 25.34 -10.93
C THR A 74 -26.90 26.09 -10.91
N LYS A 75 -27.99 25.34 -11.05
CA LYS A 75 -29.35 25.85 -10.89
C LYS A 75 -30.08 25.07 -9.80
N ILE A 76 -30.76 25.78 -8.91
CA ILE A 76 -31.66 25.20 -7.92
C ILE A 76 -33.05 25.79 -8.20
N GLY A 77 -33.87 25.03 -8.93
CA GLY A 77 -35.10 25.56 -9.53
C GLY A 77 -34.77 26.68 -10.53
N ASP A 78 -35.38 27.85 -10.33
CA ASP A 78 -35.16 29.03 -11.17
C ASP A 78 -34.03 29.95 -10.66
N GLN A 79 -33.41 29.63 -9.52
CA GLN A 79 -32.35 30.44 -8.91
C GLN A 79 -30.95 29.92 -9.27
N GLU A 80 -30.01 30.86 -9.39
CA GLU A 80 -28.59 30.54 -9.50
C GLU A 80 -28.12 29.86 -8.21
N GLY A 81 -27.55 28.67 -8.37
CA GLY A 81 -26.96 27.91 -7.29
C GLY A 81 -25.45 28.14 -7.18
N PRO A 82 -24.78 27.42 -6.26
CA PRO A 82 -23.34 27.50 -6.09
C PRO A 82 -22.59 27.05 -7.36
N THR A 83 -21.40 27.62 -7.58
CA THR A 83 -20.55 27.21 -8.70
C THR A 83 -19.79 25.92 -8.36
N ILE A 84 -19.84 24.92 -9.25
CA ILE A 84 -19.03 23.72 -9.13
C ILE A 84 -17.79 23.90 -10.01
N GLN A 85 -16.61 23.75 -9.42
CA GLN A 85 -15.36 23.76 -10.17
C GLN A 85 -14.93 22.35 -10.49
N ILE A 86 -14.53 22.04 -11.72
CA ILE A 86 -13.92 20.75 -12.10
C ILE A 86 -12.56 20.99 -12.75
N GLU A 87 -11.61 20.11 -12.46
CA GLU A 87 -10.28 20.13 -13.07
C GLU A 87 -10.33 19.41 -14.42
N LYS A 88 -9.54 19.84 -15.39
CA LYS A 88 -9.33 19.09 -16.63
C LYS A 88 -8.74 17.72 -16.30
N LEU A 89 -9.24 16.67 -16.93
CA LEU A 89 -8.69 15.34 -16.78
C LEU A 89 -7.49 15.20 -17.70
N GLU A 90 -6.29 15.33 -17.12
CA GLU A 90 -5.03 15.28 -17.84
C GLU A 90 -4.21 14.05 -17.45
N ASN A 91 -4.25 13.56 -16.21
CA ASN A 91 -3.38 12.45 -15.81
C ASN A 91 -4.04 11.54 -14.76
N PHE A 92 -4.32 10.28 -15.15
CA PHE A 92 -4.90 9.28 -14.27
C PHE A 92 -3.97 8.85 -13.12
N ASP A 93 -2.65 9.05 -13.24
CA ASP A 93 -1.71 8.72 -12.16
C ASP A 93 -1.79 9.74 -11.01
N LEU A 94 -2.21 10.98 -11.30
CA LEU A 94 -2.28 12.07 -10.34
C LEU A 94 -3.71 12.40 -9.90
N GLN A 95 -4.70 12.11 -10.73
CA GLN A 95 -6.11 12.44 -10.52
C GLN A 95 -6.94 11.19 -10.25
N ASP A 96 -7.85 11.28 -9.27
CA ASP A 96 -8.81 10.21 -8.97
C ASP A 96 -9.93 10.25 -10.02
N VAL A 97 -9.78 9.43 -11.07
CA VAL A 97 -10.70 9.38 -12.22
C VAL A 97 -12.12 9.04 -11.79
N ASN A 98 -12.31 8.15 -10.82
CA ASN A 98 -13.65 7.82 -10.33
C ASN A 98 -14.31 9.04 -9.66
N LYS A 99 -13.59 9.79 -8.81
CA LYS A 99 -14.13 11.03 -8.24
C LYS A 99 -14.38 12.09 -9.31
N TRP A 100 -13.52 12.18 -10.31
CA TRP A 100 -13.69 13.09 -11.42
C TRP A 100 -14.99 12.79 -12.20
N ILE A 101 -15.24 11.51 -12.52
CA ILE A 101 -16.47 11.05 -13.17
C ILE A 101 -17.71 11.39 -12.33
N GLU A 102 -17.68 11.11 -11.01
CA GLU A 102 -18.77 11.45 -10.10
C GLU A 102 -19.06 12.96 -10.12
N LYS A 103 -18.01 13.78 -10.12
CA LYS A 103 -18.11 15.24 -10.16
C LYS A 103 -18.68 15.76 -11.48
N PHE A 104 -18.24 15.19 -12.60
CA PHE A 104 -18.78 15.51 -13.92
C PHE A 104 -20.28 15.16 -14.01
N GLN A 105 -20.69 13.99 -13.49
CA GLN A 105 -22.10 13.60 -13.42
C GLN A 105 -22.94 14.55 -12.54
N SER A 106 -22.37 15.06 -11.44
CA SER A 106 -23.03 16.09 -10.63
C SER A 106 -23.20 17.40 -11.42
N ILE A 107 -22.20 17.82 -12.18
CA ILE A 107 -22.30 19.00 -13.06
C ILE A 107 -23.39 18.80 -14.11
N GLN A 108 -23.40 17.66 -14.79
CA GLN A 108 -24.44 17.36 -15.80
C GLN A 108 -25.85 17.52 -15.22
N LYS A 109 -26.08 17.00 -14.00
CA LYS A 109 -27.37 17.09 -13.32
C LYS A 109 -27.70 18.51 -12.84
N LEU A 110 -26.76 19.17 -12.15
CA LEU A 110 -27.02 20.43 -11.45
C LEU A 110 -26.92 21.67 -12.34
N ALA A 111 -26.16 21.61 -13.43
CA ALA A 111 -26.13 22.64 -14.45
C ALA A 111 -27.18 22.39 -15.56
N ASN A 112 -27.99 21.32 -15.44
CA ASN A 112 -29.02 20.92 -16.40
C ASN A 112 -28.47 20.81 -17.83
N LEU A 113 -27.31 20.16 -17.98
CA LEU A 113 -26.70 19.95 -19.29
C LEU A 113 -27.45 18.86 -20.04
N GLY A 114 -27.99 19.21 -21.22
CA GLY A 114 -28.51 18.22 -22.16
C GLY A 114 -27.43 17.24 -22.62
N GLU A 115 -27.83 16.09 -23.14
CA GLU A 115 -26.90 15.01 -23.52
C GLU A 115 -25.82 15.48 -24.49
N GLU A 116 -26.18 16.27 -25.51
CA GLU A 116 -25.22 16.75 -26.51
C GLU A 116 -24.20 17.73 -25.92
N GLY A 117 -24.66 18.74 -25.16
CA GLY A 117 -23.77 19.65 -24.47
C GLY A 117 -22.88 18.94 -23.46
N ALA A 118 -23.40 17.93 -22.76
CA ALA A 118 -22.59 17.10 -21.87
C ALA A 118 -21.51 16.30 -22.62
N ARG A 119 -21.75 15.82 -23.86
CA ARG A 119 -20.71 15.17 -24.67
C ARG A 119 -19.61 16.15 -25.10
N GLU A 120 -19.99 17.36 -25.50
CA GLU A 120 -19.03 18.41 -25.86
C GLU A 120 -18.16 18.78 -24.66
N TYR A 121 -18.78 19.05 -23.50
CA TYR A 121 -18.03 19.34 -22.27
C TYR A 121 -17.18 18.17 -21.81
N LEU A 122 -17.63 16.93 -21.98
CA LEU A 122 -16.83 15.75 -21.65
C LEU A 122 -15.56 15.69 -22.48
N THR A 123 -15.66 15.96 -23.78
CA THR A 123 -14.51 15.98 -24.69
C THR A 123 -13.58 17.16 -24.37
N PHE A 124 -14.14 18.32 -24.06
CA PHE A 124 -13.38 19.52 -23.70
C PHE A 124 -12.63 19.39 -22.37
N LEU A 125 -13.27 18.80 -21.36
CA LEU A 125 -12.70 18.62 -20.02
C LEU A 125 -11.75 17.42 -19.92
N THR A 126 -11.51 16.71 -21.02
CA THR A 126 -10.58 15.58 -21.07
C THR A 126 -9.46 15.87 -22.06
N ASP A 127 -8.24 15.51 -21.69
CA ASP A 127 -7.10 15.59 -22.58
C ASP A 127 -7.28 14.69 -23.81
N GLU A 128 -6.68 15.09 -24.94
CA GLU A 128 -6.83 14.43 -26.24
C GLU A 128 -6.47 12.94 -26.21
N LYS A 129 -5.53 12.55 -25.35
CA LYS A 129 -5.15 11.13 -25.20
C LYS A 129 -6.30 10.24 -24.71
N PHE A 130 -7.35 10.83 -24.14
CA PHE A 130 -8.53 10.10 -23.68
C PHE A 130 -9.65 10.05 -24.70
N HIS A 131 -9.60 10.86 -25.76
CA HIS A 131 -10.66 10.95 -26.77
C HIS A 131 -10.97 9.61 -27.45
N PRO A 132 -10.00 8.72 -27.76
CA PRO A 132 -10.32 7.40 -28.33
C PRO A 132 -11.29 6.58 -27.48
N PHE A 133 -11.20 6.68 -26.14
CA PHE A 133 -12.12 5.97 -25.24
C PHE A 133 -13.52 6.60 -25.19
N LEU A 134 -13.63 7.88 -25.58
CA LEU A 134 -14.86 8.66 -25.58
C LEU A 134 -15.59 8.59 -26.93
N GLU A 135 -14.90 8.40 -28.05
CA GLU A 135 -15.53 8.30 -29.37
C GLU A 135 -16.39 7.04 -29.53
N GLU A 136 -16.01 6.00 -28.82
CA GLU A 136 -16.59 4.67 -28.89
C GLU A 136 -17.96 4.51 -28.19
N GLY A 137 -18.42 5.49 -27.42
CA GLY A 137 -19.69 5.44 -26.66
C GLY A 137 -20.81 6.28 -27.29
N ASN A 138 -22.04 5.77 -27.28
CA ASN A 138 -23.19 6.51 -27.81
C ASN A 138 -23.79 7.45 -26.77
N THR A 139 -23.69 7.16 -25.48
CA THR A 139 -24.20 8.03 -24.41
C THR A 139 -23.07 8.54 -23.53
N VAL A 140 -23.26 9.67 -22.86
CA VAL A 140 -22.33 10.21 -21.87
C VAL A 140 -22.02 9.15 -20.81
N GLN A 141 -23.02 8.37 -20.38
CA GLN A 141 -22.82 7.29 -19.42
C GLN A 141 -21.92 6.17 -19.97
N GLU A 142 -22.12 5.76 -21.22
CA GLU A 142 -21.24 4.77 -21.87
C GLU A 142 -19.81 5.29 -22.01
N LYS A 143 -19.64 6.55 -22.43
CA LYS A 143 -18.31 7.19 -22.55
C LYS A 143 -17.58 7.24 -21.20
N LEU A 144 -18.27 7.66 -20.14
CA LEU A 144 -17.72 7.67 -18.78
C LEU A 144 -17.39 6.26 -18.27
N LYS A 145 -18.22 5.28 -18.61
CA LYS A 145 -17.97 3.86 -18.27
C LYS A 145 -16.70 3.35 -18.98
N ARG A 146 -16.54 3.60 -20.28
CA ARG A 146 -15.34 3.21 -21.03
C ARG A 146 -14.08 3.89 -20.52
N LEU A 147 -14.16 5.19 -20.22
CA LEU A 147 -13.07 5.93 -19.58
C LEU A 147 -12.68 5.33 -18.22
N LYS A 148 -13.67 4.90 -17.43
CA LYS A 148 -13.40 4.21 -16.16
C LYS A 148 -12.72 2.86 -16.39
N GLU A 149 -13.19 2.06 -17.34
CA GLU A 149 -12.65 0.74 -17.65
C GLU A 149 -11.24 0.79 -18.25
N SER A 150 -10.91 1.84 -19.02
CA SER A 150 -9.57 2.02 -19.58
C SER A 150 -8.54 2.30 -18.48
N VAL A 151 -8.92 3.04 -17.43
CA VAL A 151 -8.06 3.37 -16.29
C VAL A 151 -8.01 2.23 -15.27
N TYR A 152 -9.16 1.75 -14.81
CA TYR A 152 -9.27 0.69 -13.80
C TYR A 152 -9.31 -0.70 -14.44
N ASN A 153 -8.24 -1.03 -15.14
CA ASN A 153 -8.09 -2.26 -15.91
C ASN A 153 -7.33 -3.37 -15.14
N GLN A 154 -7.22 -4.55 -15.76
CA GLN A 154 -6.53 -5.71 -15.19
C GLN A 154 -5.05 -5.45 -14.90
N SER A 155 -4.38 -4.61 -15.69
CA SER A 155 -2.97 -4.25 -15.48
C SER A 155 -2.80 -3.43 -14.19
N LEU A 156 -3.66 -2.43 -13.98
CA LEU A 156 -3.68 -1.65 -12.75
C LEU A 156 -4.00 -2.53 -11.54
N LEU A 157 -4.97 -3.44 -11.67
CA LEU A 157 -5.29 -4.41 -10.62
C LEU A 157 -4.07 -5.23 -10.19
N GLN A 158 -3.37 -5.85 -11.14
CA GLN A 158 -2.19 -6.68 -10.84
C GLN A 158 -1.09 -5.87 -10.16
N ARG A 159 -0.80 -4.66 -10.66
CA ARG A 159 0.19 -3.77 -10.05
C ARG A 159 -0.20 -3.37 -8.62
N THR A 160 -1.47 -3.05 -8.41
CA THR A 160 -1.98 -2.58 -7.12
C THR A 160 -2.07 -3.71 -6.10
N MET A 161 -2.44 -4.92 -6.51
CA MET A 161 -2.38 -6.13 -5.67
C MET A 161 -0.94 -6.43 -5.21
N ARG A 162 0.03 -6.38 -6.13
CA ARG A 162 1.45 -6.51 -5.77
C ARG A 162 1.90 -5.41 -4.81
N LYS A 163 1.41 -4.17 -4.99
CA LYS A 163 1.69 -3.07 -4.04
C LYS A 163 1.16 -3.43 -2.66
N LEU A 164 -0.11 -3.84 -2.56
CA LEU A 164 -0.76 -4.24 -1.31
C LEU A 164 0.01 -5.35 -0.59
N ASP A 165 0.46 -6.38 -1.31
CA ASP A 165 1.22 -7.50 -0.75
C ASP A 165 2.60 -7.11 -0.20
N ASN A 166 3.16 -6.00 -0.70
CA ASN A 166 4.48 -5.49 -0.32
C ASN A 166 4.41 -4.29 0.64
N LEU A 167 3.21 -3.91 1.09
CA LEU A 167 3.04 -2.88 2.12
C LEU A 167 3.52 -3.42 3.47
N HIS A 168 4.28 -2.61 4.18
CA HIS A 168 4.80 -2.94 5.50
C HIS A 168 4.80 -1.68 6.36
N VAL A 169 4.44 -1.81 7.64
CA VAL A 169 4.28 -0.68 8.55
C VAL A 169 5.56 0.13 8.70
N GLY A 170 6.74 -0.52 8.64
CA GLY A 170 8.04 0.16 8.73
C GLY A 170 8.37 1.12 7.58
N LYS A 171 7.53 1.21 6.54
CA LYS A 171 7.64 2.21 5.46
C LYS A 171 6.87 3.51 5.76
N PHE A 172 6.21 3.58 6.91
CA PHE A 172 5.34 4.69 7.31
C PHE A 172 5.75 5.21 8.68
N GLU A 173 5.43 6.46 8.96
CA GLU A 173 5.75 7.12 10.23
C GLU A 173 4.90 6.58 11.40
N SER A 174 3.72 6.05 11.10
CA SER A 174 2.79 5.53 12.11
C SER A 174 1.93 4.39 11.56
N ILE A 175 1.38 3.59 12.48
CA ILE A 175 0.38 2.57 12.13
C ILE A 175 -0.85 3.16 11.45
N LYS A 176 -1.23 4.40 11.79
CA LYS A 176 -2.34 5.12 11.17
C LYS A 176 -2.04 5.45 9.72
N GLY A 177 -0.86 5.99 9.43
CA GLY A 177 -0.42 6.25 8.05
C GLY A 177 -0.36 4.98 7.21
N TYR A 178 0.08 3.87 7.81
CA TYR A 178 0.05 2.54 7.18
C TYR A 178 -1.39 2.07 6.88
N ASN A 179 -2.32 2.21 7.83
CA ASN A 179 -3.73 1.86 7.62
C ASN A 179 -4.35 2.70 6.49
N GLU A 180 -4.11 4.01 6.48
CA GLU A 180 -4.61 4.90 5.42
C GLU A 180 -4.15 4.47 4.04
N GLU A 181 -2.88 4.07 3.89
CA GLU A 181 -2.34 3.60 2.61
C GLU A 181 -2.93 2.25 2.19
N ILE A 182 -3.19 1.33 3.14
CA ILE A 182 -3.92 0.09 2.87
C ILE A 182 -5.34 0.41 2.37
N GLN A 183 -6.08 1.26 3.06
CA GLN A 183 -7.45 1.60 2.67
C GLN A 183 -7.50 2.26 1.29
N LYS A 184 -6.55 3.17 0.98
CA LYS A 184 -6.40 3.76 -0.35
C LYS A 184 -6.13 2.70 -1.41
N THR A 185 -5.20 1.77 -1.14
CA THR A 185 -4.82 0.70 -2.07
C THR A 185 -5.97 -0.26 -2.33
N VAL A 186 -6.69 -0.68 -1.28
CA VAL A 186 -7.88 -1.53 -1.36
C VAL A 186 -9.01 -0.85 -2.14
N LYS A 187 -9.22 0.45 -1.92
CA LYS A 187 -10.21 1.21 -2.69
C LYS A 187 -9.91 1.18 -4.19
N THR A 188 -8.65 1.36 -4.59
CA THR A 188 -8.24 1.26 -6.00
C THR A 188 -8.42 -0.14 -6.56
N ILE A 189 -8.10 -1.19 -5.78
CA ILE A 189 -8.34 -2.58 -6.18
C ILE A 189 -9.82 -2.84 -6.44
N ASN A 190 -10.69 -2.43 -5.52
CA ASN A 190 -12.14 -2.62 -5.64
C ASN A 190 -12.75 -1.82 -6.80
N LEU A 191 -12.11 -0.74 -7.27
CA LEU A 191 -12.54 -0.04 -8.49
C LEU A 191 -12.24 -0.81 -9.78
N CYS A 192 -11.26 -1.72 -9.74
CA CYS A 192 -10.91 -2.59 -10.87
C CYS A 192 -11.71 -3.91 -10.88
N LEU A 193 -12.39 -4.23 -9.76
CA LEU A 193 -13.11 -5.49 -9.57
C LEU A 193 -14.62 -5.32 -9.73
N LYS A 194 -15.30 -6.43 -10.02
CA LYS A 194 -16.76 -6.49 -9.90
C LYS A 194 -17.14 -6.47 -8.43
N LYS A 195 -18.33 -5.95 -8.11
CA LYS A 195 -18.83 -5.86 -6.72
C LYS A 195 -18.78 -7.19 -5.95
N SER A 196 -19.00 -8.33 -6.62
CA SER A 196 -18.95 -9.67 -6.02
C SER A 196 -17.53 -10.16 -5.71
N GLU A 197 -16.52 -9.54 -6.32
CA GLU A 197 -15.10 -9.92 -6.21
C GLU A 197 -14.32 -8.94 -5.32
N ASN A 198 -14.99 -7.92 -4.79
CA ASN A 198 -14.37 -6.94 -3.90
C ASN A 198 -13.69 -7.64 -2.72
N LEU A 199 -12.53 -7.11 -2.32
CA LEU A 199 -11.81 -7.58 -1.15
C LEU A 199 -12.72 -7.49 0.08
N THR A 200 -12.90 -8.62 0.74
CA THR A 200 -13.68 -8.71 1.97
C THR A 200 -12.93 -8.06 3.13
N LYS A 201 -13.67 -7.65 4.16
CA LYS A 201 -13.05 -7.09 5.38
C LYS A 201 -11.97 -8.01 5.94
N ARG A 202 -12.26 -9.31 6.00
CA ARG A 202 -11.32 -10.33 6.47
C ARG A 202 -10.02 -10.35 5.66
N GLU A 203 -10.10 -10.36 4.34
CA GLU A 203 -8.90 -10.35 3.49
C GLU A 203 -8.07 -9.08 3.71
N VAL A 204 -8.73 -7.92 3.83
CA VAL A 204 -8.05 -6.65 4.12
C VAL A 204 -7.35 -6.70 5.48
N GLU A 205 -8.00 -7.22 6.52
CA GLU A 205 -7.42 -7.39 7.85
C GLU A 205 -6.22 -8.34 7.84
N GLU A 206 -6.31 -9.48 7.14
CA GLU A 206 -5.21 -10.43 7.00
C GLU A 206 -3.98 -9.79 6.30
N LYS A 207 -4.21 -9.02 5.24
CA LYS A 207 -3.15 -8.25 4.56
C LYS A 207 -2.53 -7.21 5.50
N PHE A 208 -3.36 -6.49 6.25
CA PHE A 208 -2.90 -5.50 7.22
C PHE A 208 -1.98 -6.12 8.27
N ILE A 209 -2.43 -7.22 8.92
CA ILE A 209 -1.69 -7.91 9.98
C ILE A 209 -0.36 -8.49 9.47
N LYS A 210 -0.34 -9.01 8.25
CA LYS A 210 0.88 -9.55 7.62
C LYS A 210 1.97 -8.49 7.49
N GLY A 211 1.60 -7.25 7.18
CA GLY A 211 2.53 -6.14 7.06
C GLY A 211 2.89 -5.43 8.38
N LEU A 212 2.41 -5.90 9.53
CA LEU A 212 2.82 -5.36 10.84
C LEU A 212 4.18 -5.90 11.30
N SER A 213 4.83 -5.11 12.18
CA SER A 213 6.01 -5.54 12.92
C SER A 213 5.66 -6.61 13.97
N GLY A 214 6.65 -7.36 14.47
CA GLY A 214 6.43 -8.46 15.41
C GLY A 214 5.61 -8.06 16.64
N TRP A 215 6.02 -6.98 17.32
CA TRP A 215 5.33 -6.52 18.53
C TRP A 215 3.91 -6.02 18.26
N MET A 216 3.67 -5.34 17.13
CA MET A 216 2.33 -4.87 16.76
C MET A 216 1.41 -6.05 16.44
N ARG A 217 1.96 -7.11 15.83
CA ARG A 217 1.20 -8.33 15.52
C ARG A 217 0.81 -9.09 16.79
N GLU A 218 1.73 -9.21 17.74
CA GLU A 218 1.44 -9.79 19.06
C GLU A 218 0.34 -9.01 19.76
N GLU A 219 0.41 -7.69 19.72
CA GLU A 219 -0.59 -6.82 20.34
C GLU A 219 -1.95 -6.90 19.63
N MET A 220 -1.98 -6.94 18.29
CA MET A 220 -3.21 -7.19 17.53
C MET A 220 -3.90 -8.49 17.94
N ASN A 221 -3.11 -9.55 18.18
CA ASN A 221 -3.64 -10.85 18.62
C ASN A 221 -4.16 -10.78 20.06
N ARG A 222 -3.47 -10.07 20.96
CA ARG A 222 -3.92 -9.85 22.35
C ARG A 222 -5.26 -9.10 22.38
N LEU A 223 -5.44 -8.15 21.47
CA LEU A 223 -6.64 -7.34 21.33
C LEU A 223 -7.70 -7.96 20.40
N ALA A 224 -7.60 -9.26 20.07
CA ALA A 224 -8.50 -9.93 19.12
C ALA A 224 -10.00 -9.88 19.51
N HIS A 225 -10.31 -9.64 20.79
CA HIS A 225 -11.67 -9.46 21.29
C HIS A 225 -12.28 -8.09 20.95
N LEU A 226 -11.47 -7.10 20.58
CA LEU A 226 -11.94 -5.78 20.17
C LEU A 226 -12.27 -5.75 18.68
N GLU A 227 -13.05 -4.76 18.24
CA GLU A 227 -13.23 -4.47 16.82
C GLU A 227 -11.93 -3.98 16.18
N PHE A 228 -11.71 -4.29 14.90
CA PHE A 228 -10.45 -4.02 14.19
C PHE A 228 -9.97 -2.57 14.32
N ASP A 229 -10.86 -1.60 14.11
CA ASP A 229 -10.53 -0.17 14.24
C ASP A 229 -10.11 0.20 15.67
N LYS A 230 -10.72 -0.41 16.69
CA LYS A 230 -10.34 -0.20 18.09
C LYS A 230 -8.96 -0.79 18.39
N ARG A 231 -8.59 -1.91 17.74
CA ARG A 231 -7.24 -2.50 17.88
C ARG A 231 -6.18 -1.56 17.28
N ILE A 232 -6.45 -0.99 16.11
CA ILE A 232 -5.54 -0.03 15.46
C ILE A 232 -5.30 1.17 16.37
N ASN A 233 -6.36 1.77 16.91
CA ASN A 233 -6.25 2.92 17.82
C ASN A 233 -5.47 2.58 19.09
N ALA A 234 -5.68 1.39 19.66
CA ALA A 234 -4.93 0.95 20.83
C ALA A 234 -3.42 0.83 20.52
N ILE A 235 -3.06 0.28 19.36
CA ILE A 235 -1.65 0.16 18.96
C ILE A 235 -1.03 1.53 18.66
N GLU A 236 -1.77 2.46 18.09
CA GLU A 236 -1.32 3.85 17.88
C GLU A 236 -0.91 4.52 19.21
N LEU A 237 -1.72 4.36 20.27
CA LEU A 237 -1.38 4.88 21.60
C LEU A 237 -0.12 4.22 22.18
N MET A 238 0.08 2.92 21.93
CA MET A 238 1.28 2.21 22.36
C MET A 238 2.52 2.60 21.57
N GLU A 239 2.38 2.84 20.27
CA GLU A 239 3.44 3.35 19.39
C GLU A 239 3.93 4.72 19.88
N ALA A 240 3.00 5.64 20.17
CA ALA A 240 3.33 6.96 20.72
C ALA A 240 4.07 6.87 22.06
N SER A 241 3.64 5.96 22.94
CA SER A 241 4.30 5.74 24.24
C SER A 241 5.70 5.17 24.09
N ARG A 242 5.91 4.25 23.13
CA ARG A 242 7.23 3.65 22.86
C ARG A 242 8.21 4.62 22.23
N ASN A 243 7.74 5.55 21.40
CA ASN A 243 8.60 6.57 20.78
C ASN A 243 9.11 7.57 21.82
N LYS A 244 8.26 8.00 22.77
CA LYS A 244 8.68 8.86 23.89
C LYS A 244 9.82 8.25 24.71
N ASN A 245 9.70 6.97 25.06
CA ASN A 245 10.73 6.25 25.83
C ASN A 245 12.06 6.04 25.07
N ARG A 246 12.13 6.34 23.77
CA ARG A 246 13.38 6.28 22.97
C ARG A 246 14.09 7.62 22.85
N GLU A 247 13.39 8.72 23.13
CA GLU A 247 13.92 10.08 23.06
C GLU A 247 14.53 10.55 24.40
N GLU A 248 14.23 9.83 25.49
CA GLU A 248 14.81 9.96 26.84
C GLU A 248 16.08 9.09 27.02
#